data_AF-A0AB39RN70-F1
#
_entry.id   AF-A0AB39RN70-F1
#
_cell.length_a   1.000
_cell.length_b   1.000
_cell.length_c   1.000
_cell.angle_alpha   90.00
_cell.angle_beta   90.00
_cell.angle_gamma   90.00
#
_symmetry.space_group_name_H-M   'P 1'
#
loop_
_entity.id
_entity.type
_entity.pdbx_description
1 polymer ?
#
loop_
_entity_poly.entity_id
_entity_poly.type
_entity_poly.pdbx_seq_one_letter_code
_entity_poly.pdbx_strand_id
1 'polypeptide(L)' 'MTSTDAVPRTISYAWHAWVTVPGQGRAFAHGTITVPLDYCWSRVQREVGAWLGEQGTTGRLADIHLILAPQA' A
#
# COMPACT_ATOMS: atom_id res chain seq x y z
N MET A 1 -23.98 1.46 -28.75
CA MET A 1 -22.60 1.15 -28.35
C MET A 1 -22.60 1.07 -26.83
N THR A 2 -22.86 -0.11 -26.28
CA THR A 2 -22.96 -0.33 -24.84
C THR A 2 -21.54 -0.56 -24.33
N SER A 3 -20.95 0.47 -23.71
CA SER A 3 -19.69 0.34 -22.99
C SER A 3 -19.92 -0.62 -21.83
N THR A 4 -19.40 -1.84 -21.93
CA THR A 4 -19.35 -2.75 -20.79
C THR A 4 -18.41 -2.13 -19.77
N ASP A 5 -18.96 -1.54 -18.71
CA ASP A 5 -18.22 -1.25 -17.48
C ASP A 5 -17.66 -2.58 -16.96
N ALA A 6 -16.44 -2.90 -17.39
CA ALA A 6 -15.71 -4.02 -16.83
C ALA A 6 -15.48 -3.69 -15.35
N VAL A 7 -16.07 -4.49 -14.46
CA VAL A 7 -15.83 -4.37 -13.01
C VAL A 7 -14.32 -4.28 -12.82
N PRO A 8 -13.80 -3.21 -12.19
CA PRO A 8 -12.37 -3.05 -11.99
C PRO A 8 -11.85 -4.28 -11.25
N ARG A 9 -10.96 -5.05 -11.89
CA ARG A 9 -10.31 -6.17 -11.22
C ARG A 9 -9.34 -5.58 -10.21
N THR A 10 -9.59 -5.87 -8.94
CA THR A 10 -8.72 -5.42 -7.84
C THR A 10 -7.94 -6.58 -7.26
N ILE A 11 -6.85 -6.23 -6.59
CA ILE A 11 -5.99 -7.15 -5.86
C ILE A 11 -5.67 -6.53 -4.51
N SER A 12 -5.64 -7.36 -3.47
CA SER A 12 -5.36 -6.92 -2.10
C SER A 12 -3.99 -7.39 -1.65
N TYR A 13 -3.24 -6.50 -1.02
CA TYR A 13 -1.96 -6.78 -0.40
C TYR A 13 -2.03 -6.45 1.09
N ALA A 14 -1.59 -7.38 1.93
CA ALA A 14 -1.15 -7.03 3.27
C ALA A 14 0.22 -6.36 3.15
N TRP A 15 0.52 -5.41 4.01
CA TRP A 15 1.81 -4.72 4.00
C TRP A 15 2.32 -4.45 5.41
N HIS A 16 3.63 -4.33 5.54
CA HIS A 16 4.28 -3.86 6.75
C HIS A 16 5.51 -3.01 6.43
N ALA A 17 5.83 -2.07 7.30
CA ALA A 17 6.92 -1.14 7.13
C ALA A 17 7.50 -0.67 8.47
N TRP A 18 8.81 -0.40 8.49
CA TRP A 18 9.41 0.41 9.54
C TRP A 18 9.30 1.89 9.15
N VAL A 19 8.72 2.69 10.05
CA VAL A 19 8.55 4.13 9.86
C VAL A 19 9.15 4.90 11.02
N THR A 20 9.36 6.19 10.82
CA THR A 20 9.72 7.14 11.88
C THR A 20 8.53 8.06 12.11
N VAL A 21 8.06 8.10 13.35
CA VAL A 21 6.98 8.95 13.82
C VAL A 21 7.58 10.15 14.55
N PRO A 22 7.28 11.40 14.12
CA PRO A 22 7.77 12.60 14.79
C PRO A 22 7.47 12.57 16.30
N GLY A 23 8.49 12.81 17.12
CA GLY A 23 8.38 12.81 18.59
C GLY A 23 8.34 11.42 19.27
N GLN A 24 8.20 10.32 18.51
CA GLN A 24 8.17 8.95 19.06
C GLN A 24 9.34 8.08 18.58
N GLY A 25 9.94 8.42 17.43
CA GLY A 25 11.05 7.67 16.86
C GLY A 25 10.58 6.53 15.96
N ARG A 26 11.32 5.42 15.92
CA ARG A 26 11.09 4.32 14.98
C ARG A 26 9.94 3.41 15.46
N ALA A 27 8.98 3.15 14.58
CA ALA A 27 7.80 2.34 14.85
C ALA A 27 7.53 1.33 13.71
N PHE A 28 6.87 0.22 14.04
CA PHE A 28 6.43 -0.77 13.07
C PHE A 28 4.96 -0.51 12.70
N ALA A 29 4.68 -0.39 11.40
CA ALA A 29 3.35 -0.17 10.85
C ALA A 29 2.95 -1.35 9.96
N HIS A 30 1.67 -1.68 9.93
CA HIS A 30 1.13 -2.71 9.05
C HIS A 30 -0.32 -2.39 8.66
N GLY A 31 -0.78 -2.96 7.55
CA GLY A 31 -2.13 -2.74 7.06
C GLY A 31 -2.45 -3.56 5.83
N THR A 32 -3.56 -3.23 5.17
CA THR A 32 -3.99 -3.83 3.92
C THR A 32 -4.29 -2.72 2.92
N ILE A 33 -3.99 -2.94 1.64
CA ILE A 33 -4.34 -2.05 0.54
C ILE A 33 -5.00 -2.86 -0.56
N THR A 34 -6.08 -2.33 -1.15
CA THR A 34 -6.74 -2.90 -2.34
C THR A 34 -6.54 -1.93 -3.49
N VAL A 35 -5.92 -2.41 -4.57
CA VAL A 35 -5.55 -1.61 -5.74
C VAL A 35 -6.05 -2.27 -7.02
N PRO A 36 -6.11 -1.54 -8.15
CA PRO A 36 -6.28 -2.14 -9.47
C PRO A 36 -5.24 -3.23 -9.78
N LEU A 37 -5.66 -4.30 -10.46
CA LEU A 37 -4.81 -5.45 -10.80
C LEU A 37 -3.63 -5.10 -11.73
N ASP A 38 -3.72 -4.00 -12.48
CA ASP A 38 -2.67 -3.50 -13.38
C ASP A 38 -1.56 -2.74 -12.65
N TYR A 39 -1.70 -2.47 -11.35
CA TYR A 39 -0.65 -1.84 -10.56
C TYR A 39 0.55 -2.78 -10.41
N CYS A 40 1.72 -2.34 -10.89
CA CYS A 40 2.96 -3.01 -10.59
C CYS A 40 3.36 -2.82 -9.10
N TRP A 41 4.21 -3.71 -8.61
CA TRP A 41 4.64 -3.74 -7.20
C TRP A 41 5.14 -2.39 -6.66
N SER A 42 5.97 -1.70 -7.44
CA SER A 42 6.53 -0.40 -7.05
C SER A 42 5.48 0.70 -6.97
N ARG A 43 4.40 0.61 -7.76
CA ARG A 43 3.27 1.53 -7.68
C ARG A 43 2.51 1.32 -6.38
N VAL A 44 2.23 0.08 -6.00
CA VAL A 44 1.56 -0.24 -4.72
C VAL A 44 2.38 0.25 -3.52
N GLN A 45 3.71 0.05 -3.54
CA GLN A 45 4.59 0.59 -2.48
C GLN A 45 4.51 2.12 -2.38
N ARG A 46 4.41 2.84 -3.51
CA ARG A 46 4.26 4.30 -3.52
C ARG A 46 2.93 4.75 -2.93
N GLU A 47 1.83 4.05 -3.21
CA GLU A 47 0.52 4.36 -2.61
C GLU A 47 0.58 4.21 -1.08
N VAL A 48 1.14 3.10 -0.58
CA VAL A 48 1.35 2.89 0.86
C VAL A 48 2.25 3.97 1.45
N GLY A 49 3.36 4.29 0.78
CA GLY A 49 4.29 5.33 1.22
C GLY A 49 3.69 6.74 1.24
N ALA A 50 2.86 7.08 0.25
CA ALA A 50 2.14 8.35 0.21
C ALA A 50 1.16 8.46 1.38
N TRP A 51 0.35 7.41 1.60
CA TRP A 51 -0.58 7.36 2.73
C TRP A 51 0.14 7.47 4.08
N LEU A 52 1.27 6.78 4.26
CA LEU A 52 2.11 6.90 5.46
C LEU A 52 2.64 8.34 5.65
N GLY A 53 2.99 9.02 4.55
CA GLY A 53 3.38 10.43 4.56
C GLY A 53 2.24 11.36 4.98
N GLU A 54 1.01 11.09 4.54
CA GLU A 54 -0.20 11.81 4.97
C GLU A 54 -0.49 11.60 6.47
N GLN A 55 -0.11 10.45 7.04
CA GLN A 55 -0.14 10.22 8.50
C GLN A 55 0.97 10.95 9.26
N GLY A 56 1.81 11.74 8.57
CA GLY A 56 2.93 12.47 9.17
C GLY A 56 4.14 11.60 9.50
N THR A 57 4.20 10.38 8.97
CA THR A 57 5.35 9.48 9.17
C THR A 57 6.38 9.62 8.06
N THR A 58 7.62 9.24 8.34
CA THR A 58 8.70 9.21 7.34
C THR A 58 9.34 7.82 7.27
N GLY A 59 9.88 7.44 6.11
CA GLY A 59 10.47 6.12 5.91
C GLY A 59 10.99 5.94 4.50
N ARG A 60 11.60 4.79 4.22
CA ARG A 60 12.06 4.43 2.88
C ARG A 60 11.02 3.54 2.22
N LEU A 61 10.70 3.80 0.95
CA LEU A 61 9.82 2.90 0.17
C LEU A 61 10.34 1.46 0.14
N ALA A 62 11.66 1.27 0.18
CA ALA A 62 12.30 -0.05 0.22
C ALA A 62 12.00 -0.85 1.50
N ASP A 63 11.59 -0.18 2.58
CA ASP A 63 11.22 -0.83 3.84
C ASP A 63 9.74 -1.29 3.85
N ILE A 64 8.97 -0.96 2.81
CA ILE A 64 7.57 -1.39 2.64
C ILE A 64 7.56 -2.76 1.97
N HIS A 65 7.19 -3.78 2.72
CA HIS A 65 7.02 -5.14 2.23
C HIS A 65 5.54 -5.40 1.95
N LEU A 66 5.24 -5.86 0.74
CA LEU A 66 3.90 -6.27 0.33
C LEU A 66 3.82 -7.80 0.33
N ILE A 67 2.68 -8.33 0.74
CA ILE A 67 2.35 -9.74 0.75
C ILE A 67 1.00 -9.86 0.08
N LEU A 68 0.88 -10.72 -0.94
CA LEU A 68 -0.40 -10.99 -1.58
C LEU A 68 -1.37 -11.52 -0.51
N ALA A 69 -2.45 -10.78 -0.24
CA ALA A 69 -3.46 -11.25 0.70
C ALA A 69 -4.34 -12.29 -0.01
N PRO A 70 -4.61 -13.45 0.61
CA PRO A 70 -5.59 -14.38 0.05
C PRO A 70 -6.92 -13.65 -0.11
N GLN A 71 -7.53 -13.77 -1.29
CA GLN A 71 -8.90 -13.30 -1.52
C GLN A 71 -9.80 -14.12 -0.58
N ALA A 72 -10.55 -13.44 0.28
CA ALA A 72 -11.54 -14.07 1.16
C ALA A 72 -12.73 -14.61 0.36
#